data_AF-A0A8D9EA28-F1
#
_entry.id   AF-A0A8D9EA28-F1
#
_cell.length_a   1.000
_cell.length_b   1.000
_cell.length_c   1.000
_cell.angle_alpha   90.00
_cell.angle_beta   90.00
_cell.angle_gamma   90.00
#
_symmetry.space_group_name_H-M   'P 1'
#
loop_
_entity.id
_entity.type
_entity.pdbx_description
1 polymer ?
#
loop_
_entity_poly.entity_id
_entity_poly.type
_entity_poly.pdbx_seq_one_letter_code
_entity_poly.pdbx_strand_id
1 'polypeptide(L)'
;GYSEIFETPAPKQIRNQTDSLISKIEDSNREEETRRIQESSYSSVYRTLPITEKEPQNYLKLDVPLFKIRAVSQIRTCAEKLVRITIHKDVHILETEQRCSLCNMGKEESLAHFLLECPVYSGVRGCYINKYLRTDDRCLQSQLKSILHITTKEKLIDVYNFLEIALKTRHNIITEYL
;
A
#
# COMPACT_ATOMS: atom_id res chain seq x y z
N GLY A 1 39.47 39.92 29.30
CA GLY A 1 39.46 38.66 28.53
C GLY A 1 38.13 38.57 27.85
N TYR A 2 38.15 38.48 26.52
CA TYR A 2 37.02 38.61 25.62
C TYR A 2 35.84 37.70 25.99
N SER A 3 34.67 38.31 26.19
CA SER A 3 33.37 37.65 26.10
C SER A 3 33.06 37.44 24.62
N GLU A 4 33.02 36.19 24.17
CA GLU A 4 32.46 35.81 22.87
C GLU A 4 30.99 36.25 22.85
N ILE A 5 30.72 37.37 22.20
CA ILE A 5 29.36 37.77 21.85
C ILE A 5 28.97 36.83 20.71
N PHE A 6 28.20 35.78 21.03
CA PHE A 6 27.54 34.99 20.02
C PHE A 6 26.59 35.93 19.25
N GLU A 7 27.03 36.41 18.08
CA GLU A 7 26.17 37.11 17.14
C GLU A 7 24.99 36.20 16.84
N THR A 8 23.82 36.57 17.35
CA THR A 8 22.62 35.78 17.15
C THR A 8 22.26 35.89 15.67
N PRO A 9 22.27 34.79 14.90
CA PRO A 9 22.01 34.87 13.47
C PRO A 9 20.64 35.49 13.24
N ALA A 10 20.54 36.38 12.25
CA ALA A 10 19.29 37.08 11.98
C ALA A 10 18.17 36.06 11.72
N PRO A 11 16.92 36.30 12.13
CA PRO A 11 15.82 35.32 12.00
C PRO A 11 15.65 34.72 10.60
N LYS A 12 16.00 35.47 9.55
CA LYS A 12 16.02 35.00 8.16
C LYS A 12 17.13 33.98 7.87
N GLN A 13 18.32 34.15 8.45
CA GLN A 13 19.45 33.21 8.32
C GLN A 13 19.14 31.90 9.04
N ILE A 14 18.55 31.96 10.24
CA ILE A 14 18.08 30.77 10.96
C ILE A 14 17.06 30.02 10.10
N ARG A 15 16.05 30.71 9.55
CA ARG A 15 15.04 30.08 8.69
C ARG A 15 15.65 29.40 7.46
N ASN A 16 16.56 30.07 6.76
CA ASN A 16 17.22 29.49 5.58
C ASN A 16 18.08 28.26 5.94
N GLN A 17 18.74 28.28 7.10
CA GLN A 17 19.49 27.12 7.61
C GLN A 17 18.55 25.97 7.97
N THR A 18 17.43 26.26 8.63
CA THR A 18 16.41 25.26 8.97
C THR A 18 15.80 24.65 7.71
N ASP A 19 15.40 25.47 6.73
CA ASP A 19 14.85 25.00 5.46
C ASP A 19 15.87 24.13 4.69
N SER A 20 17.15 24.50 4.72
CA SER A 20 18.24 23.69 4.15
C SER A 20 18.49 22.38 4.89
N LEU A 21 18.34 22.35 6.21
CA LEU A 21 18.46 21.12 7.00
C LEU A 21 17.27 20.19 6.75
N ILE A 22 16.05 20.74 6.68
CA ILE A 22 14.85 19.99 6.33
C ILE A 22 15.03 19.35 4.94
N SER A 23 15.45 20.11 3.94
CA SER A 23 15.65 19.56 2.59
C SER A 23 16.66 18.41 2.58
N LYS A 24 17.78 18.54 3.31
CA LYS A 24 18.81 17.49 3.43
C LYS A 24 18.29 16.24 4.12
N ILE A 25 17.50 16.38 5.19
CA ILE A 25 16.88 15.25 5.90
C ILE A 25 15.90 14.53 4.98
N GLU A 26 15.07 15.29 4.26
CA GLU A 26 14.13 14.72 3.32
C GLU A 26 14.84 13.96 2.18
N ASP A 27 15.91 14.53 1.61
CA ASP A 27 16.69 13.89 0.55
C ASP A 27 17.35 12.60 1.05
N SER A 28 17.96 12.63 2.23
CA SER A 28 18.57 11.44 2.85
C SER A 28 17.53 10.34 3.12
N ASN A 29 16.34 10.69 3.60
CA ASN A 29 15.26 9.72 3.81
C ASN A 29 14.77 9.12 2.49
N ARG A 30 14.70 9.91 1.41
CA ARG A 30 14.30 9.45 0.07
C ARG A 30 15.32 8.48 -0.53
N GLU A 31 16.61 8.76 -0.38
CA GLU A 31 17.70 7.87 -0.81
C GLU A 31 17.64 6.53 -0.07
N GLU A 32 17.46 6.58 1.25
CA GLU A 32 17.31 5.41 2.11
C GLU A 32 16.07 4.59 1.74
N GLU A 33 14.92 5.25 1.50
CA GLU A 33 13.71 4.57 1.02
C GLU A 33 14.00 3.85 -0.29
N THR A 34 14.56 4.54 -1.28
CA THR A 34 14.89 3.97 -2.61
C THR A 34 15.78 2.74 -2.49
N ARG A 35 16.84 2.81 -1.67
CA ARG A 35 17.71 1.66 -1.38
C ARG A 35 16.92 0.50 -0.79
N ARG A 36 16.08 0.76 0.23
CA ARG A 36 15.24 -0.27 0.87
C ARG A 36 14.29 -0.92 -0.11
N ILE A 37 13.74 -0.19 -1.09
CA ILE A 37 12.85 -0.77 -2.11
C ILE A 37 13.62 -1.77 -2.98
N GLN A 38 14.80 -1.37 -3.45
CA GLN A 38 15.63 -2.20 -4.33
C GLN A 38 16.13 -3.46 -3.62
N GLU A 39 16.48 -3.35 -2.34
CA GLU A 39 16.97 -4.45 -1.51
C GLU A 39 15.84 -5.28 -0.86
N SER A 40 14.58 -4.80 -0.92
CA SER A 40 13.44 -5.45 -0.25
C SER A 40 13.16 -6.82 -0.84
N SER A 41 13.52 -7.87 -0.10
CA SER A 41 12.95 -9.21 -0.25
C SER A 41 11.56 -9.34 0.38
N TYR A 42 11.10 -8.29 1.08
CA TYR A 42 9.93 -8.31 1.96
C TYR A 42 8.59 -8.19 1.22
N SER A 43 8.58 -7.54 0.04
CA SER A 43 7.35 -7.38 -0.76
C SER A 43 7.65 -7.34 -2.25
N SER A 44 7.28 -8.41 -2.97
CA SER A 44 7.36 -8.47 -4.43
C SER A 44 6.50 -7.39 -5.09
N VAL A 45 5.32 -7.09 -4.53
CA VAL A 45 4.43 -6.02 -4.99
C VAL A 45 5.10 -4.65 -4.94
N TYR A 46 5.74 -4.33 -3.81
CA TYR A 46 6.35 -3.02 -3.58
C TYR A 46 7.46 -2.71 -4.61
N ARG A 47 8.26 -3.71 -5.00
CA ARG A 47 9.31 -3.59 -6.03
C ARG A 47 8.79 -3.26 -7.42
N THR A 48 7.53 -3.60 -7.71
CA THR A 48 6.95 -3.41 -9.06
C THR A 48 6.34 -2.03 -9.29
N LEU A 49 6.25 -1.22 -8.23
CA LEU A 49 5.65 0.11 -8.28
C LEU A 49 6.58 1.09 -9.01
N PRO A 50 6.06 1.96 -9.89
CA PRO A 50 6.86 2.97 -10.56
C PRO A 50 7.20 4.08 -9.57
N ILE A 51 8.34 3.94 -8.89
CA ILE A 51 8.83 4.89 -7.91
C ILE A 51 9.84 5.78 -8.61
N THR A 52 9.48 7.04 -8.78
CA THR A 52 10.38 8.07 -9.30
C THR A 52 11.04 8.74 -8.12
N GLU A 53 12.37 8.86 -8.15
CA GLU A 53 13.25 9.24 -7.01
C GLU A 53 12.90 10.58 -6.33
N LYS A 54 12.06 11.42 -6.94
CA LYS A 54 11.86 12.81 -6.51
C LYS A 54 10.44 13.18 -6.13
N GLU A 55 9.43 12.33 -6.38
CA GLU A 55 8.04 12.71 -6.18
C GLU A 55 7.25 11.65 -5.38
N PRO A 56 6.38 12.08 -4.45
CA PRO A 56 5.43 11.18 -3.81
C PRO A 56 4.57 10.49 -4.87
N GLN A 57 4.26 9.22 -4.61
CA GLN A 57 3.36 8.45 -5.47
C GLN A 57 2.03 9.18 -5.67
N ASN A 58 1.61 9.37 -6.93
CA ASN A 58 0.46 10.21 -7.31
C ASN A 58 -0.83 9.91 -6.52
N TYR A 59 -1.08 8.65 -6.16
CA TYR A 59 -2.26 8.27 -5.41
C TYR A 59 -2.37 8.88 -4.01
N LEU A 60 -1.24 9.28 -3.39
CA LEU A 60 -1.21 9.95 -2.09
C LEU A 60 -1.71 11.40 -2.17
N LYS A 61 -1.67 11.99 -3.37
CA LYS A 61 -2.10 13.37 -3.66
C LYS A 61 -3.56 13.45 -4.11
N LEU A 62 -4.25 12.30 -4.22
CA LEU A 62 -5.65 12.27 -4.65
C LEU A 62 -6.56 12.85 -3.56
N ASP A 63 -7.54 13.65 -3.97
CA ASP A 63 -8.60 14.16 -3.09
C ASP A 63 -9.58 13.05 -2.70
N VAL A 64 -9.17 12.23 -1.75
CA VAL A 64 -9.96 11.14 -1.16
C VAL A 64 -9.75 11.11 0.34
N PRO A 65 -10.71 10.60 1.13
CA PRO A 65 -10.53 10.47 2.56
C PRO A 65 -9.28 9.65 2.91
N LEU A 66 -8.47 10.17 3.84
CA LEU A 66 -7.17 9.60 4.20
C LEU A 66 -7.24 8.12 4.62
N PHE A 67 -8.33 7.69 5.24
CA PHE A 67 -8.50 6.29 5.63
C PHE A 67 -8.54 5.34 4.42
N LYS A 68 -9.08 5.78 3.26
CA LYS A 68 -9.08 5.00 2.02
C LYS A 68 -7.67 4.90 1.44
N ILE A 69 -6.95 6.03 1.41
CA ILE A 69 -5.53 6.05 1.01
C ILE A 69 -4.74 5.06 1.86
N ARG A 70 -4.88 5.13 3.19
CA ARG A 70 -4.18 4.26 4.14
C ARG A 70 -4.47 2.77 3.92
N ALA A 71 -5.72 2.39 3.65
CA ALA A 71 -6.06 1.00 3.38
C ALA A 71 -5.36 0.49 2.10
N VAL A 72 -5.37 1.30 1.03
CA VAL A 72 -4.72 0.95 -0.24
C VAL A 72 -3.20 0.98 -0.12
N SER A 73 -2.63 1.91 0.67
CA SER A 73 -1.19 1.94 0.96
C SER A 73 -0.75 0.66 1.67
N GLN A 74 -1.52 0.18 2.66
CA GLN A 74 -1.18 -1.03 3.41
C GLN A 74 -1.02 -2.26 2.51
N ILE A 75 -1.92 -2.47 1.53
CA ILE A 75 -1.81 -3.60 0.60
C ILE A 75 -0.68 -3.43 -0.44
N ARG A 76 -0.29 -2.18 -0.72
CA ARG A 76 0.83 -1.88 -1.64
C ARG A 76 2.18 -2.10 -0.99
N THR A 77 2.25 -2.04 0.34
CA THR A 77 3.49 -2.14 1.12
C THR A 77 3.50 -3.33 2.08
N CYS A 78 2.52 -4.25 1.97
CA CYS A 78 2.42 -5.38 2.88
C CYS A 78 3.56 -6.38 2.66
N ALA A 79 3.86 -7.14 3.72
CA ALA A 79 4.79 -8.26 3.65
C ALA A 79 4.24 -9.36 2.75
N GLU A 80 5.14 -10.08 2.09
CA GLU A 80 4.78 -11.23 1.26
C GLU A 80 4.27 -12.42 2.09
N LYS A 81 4.76 -12.58 3.33
CA LYS A 81 4.42 -13.69 4.25
C LYS A 81 3.19 -13.46 5.14
N LEU A 82 2.88 -12.20 5.42
CA LEU A 82 1.83 -11.82 6.35
C LEU A 82 1.22 -10.50 5.91
N VAL A 83 -0.01 -10.55 5.42
CA VAL A 83 -0.73 -9.35 4.99
C VAL A 83 -1.61 -8.88 6.13
N ARG A 84 -1.22 -7.77 6.77
CA ARG A 84 -1.99 -7.11 7.82
C ARG A 84 -2.65 -5.85 7.28
N ILE A 85 -3.97 -5.79 7.33
CA ILE A 85 -4.77 -4.67 6.82
C ILE A 85 -5.66 -4.15 7.95
N THR A 86 -5.59 -2.85 8.22
CA THR A 86 -6.44 -2.19 9.20
C THR A 86 -7.47 -1.31 8.51
N ILE A 87 -8.77 -1.58 8.70
CA ILE A 87 -9.90 -0.80 8.20
C ILE A 87 -10.86 -0.55 9.36
N HIS A 88 -11.29 0.70 9.59
CA HIS A 88 -12.22 1.08 10.68
C HIS A 88 -11.84 0.60 12.09
N LYS A 89 -10.53 0.42 12.36
CA LYS A 89 -9.93 -0.16 13.58
C LYS A 89 -9.98 -1.69 13.66
N ASP A 90 -10.64 -2.35 12.72
CA ASP A 90 -10.59 -3.79 12.58
C ASP A 90 -9.27 -4.20 11.91
N VAL A 91 -8.61 -5.19 12.50
CA VAL A 91 -7.34 -5.72 12.00
C VAL A 91 -7.61 -7.06 11.34
N HIS A 92 -7.38 -7.10 10.03
CA HIS A 92 -7.48 -8.33 9.24
C HIS A 92 -6.09 -8.85 8.93
N ILE A 93 -5.91 -10.16 9.13
CA ILE A 93 -4.65 -10.84 8.90
C ILE A 93 -4.89 -11.94 7.85
N LEU A 94 -4.07 -11.94 6.81
CA LEU A 94 -3.94 -13.06 5.87
C LEU A 94 -2.58 -13.70 6.09
N GLU A 95 -2.59 -14.95 6.54
CA GLU A 95 -1.40 -15.77 6.67
C GLU A 95 -1.13 -16.42 5.31
N THR A 96 -0.22 -15.84 4.54
CA THR A 96 -0.08 -16.22 3.13
C THR A 96 0.53 -17.60 2.93
N GLU A 97 1.20 -18.14 3.95
CA GLU A 97 1.75 -19.51 3.96
C GLU A 97 0.69 -20.56 4.32
N GLN A 98 -0.49 -20.13 4.80
CA GLN A 98 -1.60 -21.02 5.10
C GLN A 98 -2.52 -21.18 3.89
N ARG A 99 -3.20 -22.32 3.81
CA ARG A 99 -4.26 -22.53 2.83
C ARG A 99 -5.43 -21.61 3.13
N CYS A 100 -6.02 -21.04 2.08
CA CYS A 100 -7.21 -20.22 2.18
C CYS A 100 -8.34 -21.03 2.86
N SER A 101 -8.74 -20.60 4.05
CA SER A 101 -9.79 -21.25 4.84
C SER A 101 -11.20 -21.05 4.27
N LEU A 102 -11.36 -20.11 3.35
CA LEU A 102 -12.66 -19.70 2.81
C LEU A 102 -13.03 -20.43 1.51
N CYS A 103 -12.05 -21.01 0.82
CA CYS A 103 -12.29 -21.66 -0.46
C CYS A 103 -11.71 -23.07 -0.51
N ASN A 104 -12.35 -23.94 -1.28
CA ASN A 104 -11.94 -25.34 -1.42
C ASN A 104 -10.92 -25.54 -2.56
N MET A 105 -10.17 -24.50 -2.95
CA MET A 105 -9.18 -24.60 -4.04
C MET A 105 -7.84 -25.18 -3.59
N GLY A 106 -7.61 -25.34 -2.28
CA GLY A 106 -6.34 -25.83 -1.75
C GLY A 106 -5.15 -24.90 -1.99
N LYS A 107 -5.40 -23.64 -2.38
CA LYS A 107 -4.38 -22.62 -2.63
C LYS A 107 -4.01 -21.87 -1.35
N GLU A 108 -2.78 -21.37 -1.31
CA GLU A 108 -2.28 -20.44 -0.29
C GLU A 108 -3.08 -19.13 -0.28
N GLU A 109 -3.29 -18.55 0.90
CA GLU A 109 -4.01 -17.29 1.10
C GLU A 109 -3.14 -16.06 0.79
N SER A 110 -2.46 -16.10 -0.34
CA SER A 110 -1.66 -14.98 -0.84
C SER A 110 -2.53 -13.77 -1.19
N LEU A 111 -1.92 -12.59 -1.26
CA LEU A 111 -2.60 -11.38 -1.72
C LEU A 111 -3.14 -11.53 -3.16
N ALA A 112 -2.42 -12.24 -4.03
CA ALA A 112 -2.88 -12.55 -5.38
C ALA A 112 -4.13 -13.44 -5.34
N HIS A 113 -4.13 -14.48 -4.50
CA HIS A 113 -5.30 -15.33 -4.32
C HIS A 113 -6.51 -14.52 -3.82
N PHE A 114 -6.33 -13.68 -2.80
CA PHE A 114 -7.35 -12.81 -2.24
C PHE A 114 -7.93 -11.83 -3.29
N LEU A 115 -7.08 -11.12 -4.04
CA LEU A 115 -7.50 -10.08 -4.99
C LEU A 115 -7.97 -10.60 -6.35
N LEU A 116 -7.54 -11.78 -6.80
CA LEU A 116 -7.72 -12.23 -8.19
C LEU A 116 -8.39 -13.60 -8.33
N GLU A 117 -8.18 -14.53 -7.41
CA GLU A 117 -8.54 -15.93 -7.65
C GLU A 117 -9.68 -16.45 -6.77
N CYS A 118 -9.68 -16.17 -5.47
CA CYS A 118 -10.60 -16.74 -4.49
C CYS A 118 -12.07 -16.60 -4.93
N PRO A 119 -12.82 -17.71 -5.11
CA PRO A 119 -14.17 -17.68 -5.68
C PRO A 119 -15.18 -17.01 -4.76
N VAL A 120 -14.94 -17.00 -3.45
CA VAL A 120 -15.78 -16.30 -2.46
C VAL A 120 -15.91 -14.81 -2.79
N TYR A 121 -14.86 -14.20 -3.33
CA TYR A 121 -14.85 -12.79 -3.68
C TYR A 121 -15.19 -12.51 -5.14
N SER A 122 -15.60 -13.52 -5.92
CA SER A 122 -15.86 -13.38 -7.36
C SER A 122 -16.88 -12.28 -7.69
N GLY A 123 -17.99 -12.23 -6.96
CA GLY A 123 -19.02 -11.19 -7.12
C GLY A 123 -18.48 -9.79 -6.82
N VAL A 124 -17.79 -9.64 -5.68
CA VAL A 124 -17.20 -8.35 -5.26
C VAL A 124 -16.09 -7.89 -6.23
N ARG A 125 -15.26 -8.83 -6.72
CA ARG A 125 -14.28 -8.55 -7.77
C ARG A 125 -14.94 -8.04 -9.04
N GLY A 126 -16.05 -8.65 -9.45
CA GLY A 126 -16.84 -8.23 -10.60
C GLY A 126 -17.32 -6.78 -10.51
N CYS A 127 -17.75 -6.35 -9.31
CA CYS A 127 -18.23 -4.99 -9.10
C CYS A 127 -17.14 -3.92 -9.13
N TYR A 128 -15.96 -4.21 -8.56
CA TYR A 128 -14.96 -3.17 -8.28
C TYR A 128 -13.62 -3.33 -9.00
N ILE A 129 -13.13 -4.56 -9.16
CA ILE A 129 -11.73 -4.80 -9.57
C ILE A 129 -11.61 -5.22 -11.04
N ASN A 130 -12.53 -6.05 -11.55
CA ASN A 130 -12.38 -6.71 -12.85
C ASN A 130 -12.22 -5.71 -14.00
N LYS A 131 -12.79 -4.51 -13.91
CA LYS A 131 -12.63 -3.45 -14.92
C LYS A 131 -11.19 -2.93 -15.07
N TYR A 132 -10.30 -3.25 -14.13
CA TYR A 132 -8.87 -2.89 -14.18
C TYR A 132 -7.98 -4.05 -14.64
N LEU A 133 -8.57 -5.21 -14.91
CA LEU A 133 -7.85 -6.37 -15.44
C LEU A 133 -7.83 -6.29 -16.96
N ARG A 134 -6.66 -6.60 -17.53
CA ARG A 134 -6.51 -6.77 -18.97
C ARG A 134 -6.87 -8.22 -19.34
N THR A 135 -7.75 -8.39 -20.32
CA THR A 135 -8.29 -9.70 -20.73
C THR A 135 -7.26 -10.62 -21.39
N ASP A 136 -6.16 -10.06 -21.90
CA ASP A 136 -5.06 -10.77 -22.56
C ASP A 136 -3.94 -11.18 -21.59
N ASP A 137 -3.90 -10.59 -20.40
CA ASP A 137 -2.83 -10.82 -19.43
C ASP A 137 -3.13 -12.04 -18.55
N ARG A 138 -2.36 -13.11 -18.72
CA ARG A 138 -2.45 -14.34 -17.89
C ARG A 138 -1.50 -14.32 -16.70
N CYS A 139 -0.66 -13.30 -16.57
CA CYS A 139 0.33 -13.23 -15.49
C CYS A 139 -0.31 -12.59 -14.25
N LEU A 140 -0.49 -13.39 -13.18
CA LEU A 140 -1.05 -12.91 -11.91
C LEU A 140 -0.29 -11.71 -11.34
N GLN A 141 1.04 -11.67 -11.48
CA GLN A 141 1.86 -10.56 -11.00
C GLN A 141 1.58 -9.26 -11.76
N SER A 142 1.37 -9.35 -13.07
CA SER A 142 1.04 -8.19 -13.90
C SER A 142 -0.38 -7.69 -13.65
N GLN A 143 -1.34 -8.61 -13.48
CA GLN A 143 -2.70 -8.28 -13.07
C GLN A 143 -2.74 -7.60 -11.68
N LEU A 144 -1.99 -8.14 -10.72
CA LEU A 144 -1.86 -7.58 -9.38
C LEU A 144 -1.26 -6.16 -9.45
N LYS A 145 -0.18 -5.99 -10.22
CA LYS A 145 0.41 -4.68 -10.48
C LYS A 145 -0.59 -3.73 -11.11
N SER A 146 -1.40 -4.18 -12.06
CA SER A 146 -2.45 -3.36 -12.68
C SER A 146 -3.40 -2.84 -11.61
N ILE A 147 -3.94 -3.70 -10.74
CA ILE A 147 -4.87 -3.28 -9.68
C ILE A 147 -4.21 -2.27 -8.73
N LEU A 148 -2.99 -2.56 -8.29
CA LEU A 148 -2.30 -1.79 -7.25
C LEU A 148 -1.61 -0.52 -7.78
N HIS A 149 -1.49 -0.38 -9.10
CA HIS A 149 -1.08 0.87 -9.74
C HIS A 149 -2.25 1.85 -9.81
N ILE A 150 -2.39 2.63 -8.73
CA ILE A 150 -3.46 3.61 -8.57
C ILE A 150 -3.11 4.93 -9.27
N THR A 151 -3.88 5.28 -10.29
CA THR A 151 -3.71 6.52 -11.07
C THR A 151 -4.89 7.49 -10.93
N THR A 152 -6.06 7.00 -10.54
CA THR A 152 -7.30 7.80 -10.46
C THR A 152 -7.99 7.64 -9.11
N LYS A 153 -8.79 8.66 -8.75
CA LYS A 153 -9.66 8.66 -7.56
C LYS A 153 -10.67 7.50 -7.59
N GLU A 154 -11.27 7.25 -8.74
CA GLU A 154 -12.23 6.15 -8.92
C GLU A 154 -11.59 4.80 -8.58
N LYS A 155 -10.42 4.52 -9.15
CA LYS A 155 -9.70 3.26 -8.90
C LYS A 155 -9.31 3.08 -7.44
N LEU A 156 -8.88 4.15 -6.77
CA LEU A 156 -8.59 4.10 -5.34
C LEU A 156 -9.85 3.72 -4.54
N ILE A 157 -10.98 4.36 -4.86
CA ILE A 157 -12.25 4.10 -4.20
C ILE A 157 -12.71 2.66 -4.44
N ASP A 158 -12.59 2.15 -5.66
CA ASP A 158 -13.01 0.79 -5.99
C ASP A 158 -12.14 -0.27 -5.33
N VAL A 159 -10.82 -0.10 -5.34
CA VAL A 159 -9.91 -1.00 -4.62
C VAL A 159 -10.24 -0.96 -3.12
N TYR A 160 -10.46 0.22 -2.55
CA TYR A 160 -10.88 0.35 -1.15
C TYR A 160 -12.21 -0.36 -0.88
N ASN A 161 -13.24 -0.17 -1.72
CA ASN A 161 -14.55 -0.79 -1.53
C ASN A 161 -14.46 -2.30 -1.63
N PHE A 162 -13.64 -2.83 -2.54
CA PHE A 162 -13.34 -4.25 -2.60
C PHE A 162 -12.74 -4.74 -1.27
N LEU A 163 -11.71 -4.07 -0.76
CA LEU A 163 -11.07 -4.46 0.50
C LEU A 163 -12.07 -4.46 1.64
N GLU A 164 -12.85 -3.40 1.78
CA GLU A 164 -13.83 -3.27 2.86
C GLU A 164 -14.86 -4.41 2.84
N ILE A 165 -15.44 -4.70 1.67
CA ILE A 165 -16.46 -5.74 1.55
C ILE A 165 -15.84 -7.13 1.69
N ALA A 166 -14.73 -7.42 0.99
CA ALA A 166 -14.10 -8.73 1.04
C ALA A 166 -13.61 -9.09 2.44
N LEU A 167 -13.01 -8.14 3.17
CA LEU A 167 -12.51 -8.35 4.53
C LEU A 167 -13.65 -8.50 5.55
N LYS A 168 -14.75 -7.75 5.39
CA LYS A 168 -15.98 -7.95 6.18
C LYS A 168 -16.59 -9.33 5.93
N THR A 169 -16.73 -9.73 4.67
CA THR A 169 -17.21 -11.07 4.29
C THR A 169 -16.34 -12.15 4.91
N ARG A 170 -15.02 -12.02 4.83
CA ARG A 170 -14.07 -12.94 5.48
C ARG A 170 -14.30 -13.02 6.98
N HIS A 171 -14.35 -11.87 7.64
CA HIS A 171 -14.54 -11.82 9.09
C HIS A 171 -15.81 -12.56 9.50
N ASN A 172 -16.94 -12.25 8.84
CA ASN A 172 -18.22 -12.89 9.13
C ASN A 172 -18.18 -14.42 8.92
N ILE A 173 -17.59 -14.89 7.82
CA ILE A 173 -17.49 -16.33 7.56
C ILE A 173 -16.63 -17.03 8.62
N ILE A 174 -15.49 -16.45 8.99
CA ILE A 174 -14.60 -17.03 10.00
C ILE A 174 -15.30 -17.05 11.36
N THR A 175 -15.95 -15.98 11.76
CA THR A 175 -16.61 -15.92 13.07
C THR A 175 -17.84 -16.82 13.18
N GLU A 176 -18.54 -17.07 12.07
CA GLU A 176 -19.78 -17.86 12.09
C GLU A 176 -19.58 -19.36 11.85
N TYR A 177 -18.52 -19.78 11.15
CA TYR A 177 -18.39 -21.15 10.63
C TYR A 177 -17.06 -21.85 10.91
N LEU A 178 -16.07 -21.19 11.51
CA LEU A 178 -14.76 -21.76 11.85
C LEU A 178 -14.44 -21.57 13.34
#